data_AF-A0A357YA93-F1
#
_entry.id   AF-A0A357YA93-F1
#
_cell.length_a   1.000
_cell.length_b   1.000
_cell.length_c   1.000
_cell.angle_alpha   90.00
_cell.angle_beta   90.00
_cell.angle_gamma   90.00
#
_symmetry.space_group_name_H-M   'P 1'
#
loop_
_entity.id
_entity.type
_entity.pdbx_description
1 polymer ?
#
loop_
_entity_poly.entity_id
_entity_poly.type
_entity_poly.pdbx_seq_one_letter_code
_entity_poly.pdbx_strand_id
1 'polypeptide(L)'
;MFMVFKKIIQKMPLFFLFLIFAFSVSIARTAGAQQTAGSIDIASGSQQLSSIIISVKTDKAEYIDGEKILIFVTAENQSSQTVILNFNSSYQANYVVDKTYSWSSDKAFTQALTEVVLPSFGTKTWEFIHDTAVNPLSVGTHNIQGEVVGYGNSETTFSVAAPPREYFESFENDFGGWVSDHFIDCEHLPPPVGPCTFTWGIERSTAQAQYGSWALKSFLDGRNDDGTIWVEKSFLAPPNSSVVDVALTFYLWSETVSPVNNWPVHAFIGLFNPETELDLPIIGTTDRTKGWQSYTYKKTILTGADGMFWVAFGFGAVWEVERTYFMDSVSVQIGPVSPAPAPQVTLSFTRNLAGGMSGDDVKELQKILASDPVIYPEGLVSGYFGPLTQKAVIRFQEKYAADILLPIGIAQGTGLVGPMTVKKLNAIRVGVPTTTSLIQSLQLQIQELQKQIEDLQNKIKQLGGESN
;
A
#
# COMPACT_ATOMS: atom_id res chain seq x y z
N MET A 1 38.78 17.42 53.17
CA MET A 1 39.62 16.57 54.02
C MET A 1 40.42 15.65 53.10
N PHE A 2 41.74 15.87 52.99
CA PHE A 2 42.81 15.05 52.35
C PHE A 2 42.55 14.50 50.92
N MET A 3 43.17 14.96 49.82
CA MET A 3 44.60 15.13 49.45
C MET A 3 45.42 13.83 49.40
N VAL A 4 46.20 13.65 48.30
CA VAL A 4 47.42 12.80 48.08
C VAL A 4 47.23 11.58 47.12
N PHE A 5 47.99 11.30 46.04
CA PHE A 5 49.26 11.81 45.49
C PHE A 5 49.59 11.37 44.02
N LYS A 6 50.43 12.19 43.36
CA LYS A 6 51.54 12.01 42.37
C LYS A 6 51.41 11.06 41.15
N LYS A 7 51.64 11.49 39.89
CA LYS A 7 52.80 12.10 39.15
C LYS A 7 53.72 11.04 38.51
N ILE A 8 53.89 11.06 37.18
CA ILE A 8 55.16 10.86 36.42
C ILE A 8 55.03 11.52 35.03
N ILE A 9 56.00 12.39 34.70
CA ILE A 9 56.33 12.96 33.39
C ILE A 9 57.81 12.68 33.16
N GLN A 10 58.20 12.33 31.92
CA GLN A 10 59.51 12.42 31.22
C GLN A 10 59.69 11.17 30.33
N LYS A 11 60.14 11.17 29.07
CA LYS A 11 60.96 12.08 28.24
C LYS A 11 60.84 11.65 26.75
N MET A 12 60.95 12.63 25.84
CA MET A 12 61.26 12.61 24.39
C MET A 12 62.46 11.71 23.98
N PRO A 13 62.78 11.41 22.67
CA PRO A 13 62.78 12.38 21.56
C PRO A 13 62.44 11.93 20.11
N LEU A 14 62.22 12.99 19.33
CA LEU A 14 62.14 13.11 17.87
C LEU A 14 63.57 13.15 17.29
N PHE A 15 63.91 12.36 16.25
CA PHE A 15 64.94 12.63 15.21
C PHE A 15 65.11 11.41 14.27
N PHE A 16 64.80 11.53 12.97
CA PHE A 16 65.80 11.44 11.88
C PHE A 16 65.17 11.72 10.49
N LEU A 17 65.87 12.58 9.76
CA LEU A 17 65.75 12.96 8.35
C LEU A 17 66.90 12.29 7.58
N PHE A 18 66.71 11.90 6.31
CA PHE A 18 67.67 11.58 5.20
C PHE A 18 67.11 10.39 4.38
N LEU A 19 67.16 10.26 3.05
CA LEU A 19 68.02 10.82 1.99
C LEU A 19 67.34 10.61 0.60
N ILE A 20 67.35 11.67 -0.21
CA ILE A 20 67.55 11.82 -1.67
C ILE A 20 67.74 10.54 -2.53
N PHE A 21 67.05 10.45 -3.66
CA PHE A 21 67.66 10.10 -4.96
C PHE A 21 67.01 10.88 -6.11
N ALA A 22 67.83 11.71 -6.76
CA ALA A 22 67.54 12.38 -8.02
C ALA A 22 68.01 11.50 -9.18
N PHE A 23 67.31 11.55 -10.31
CA PHE A 23 67.96 11.38 -11.62
C PHE A 23 67.32 12.35 -12.63
N SER A 24 68.16 13.24 -13.13
CA SER A 24 67.95 14.04 -14.34
C SER A 24 69.06 13.64 -15.31
N VAL A 25 68.76 13.33 -16.58
CA VAL A 25 69.70 13.53 -17.70
C VAL A 25 68.92 13.84 -18.98
N SER A 26 69.41 14.86 -19.67
CA SER A 26 68.94 15.46 -20.92
C SER A 26 69.27 14.69 -22.20
N ILE A 27 68.37 14.84 -23.18
CA ILE A 27 68.54 15.08 -24.64
C ILE A 27 69.74 14.45 -25.38
N ALA A 28 69.41 13.63 -26.38
CA ALA A 28 70.15 13.54 -27.64
C ALA A 28 69.16 13.46 -28.83
N ARG A 29 69.39 14.30 -29.85
CA ARG A 29 68.75 14.23 -31.17
C ARG A 29 69.64 13.43 -32.12
N THR A 30 69.08 12.51 -32.89
CA THR A 30 69.48 12.20 -34.28
C THR A 30 68.35 11.49 -35.02
N ALA A 31 68.24 11.77 -36.32
CA ALA A 31 67.11 11.51 -37.20
C ALA A 31 67.02 10.07 -37.73
N GLY A 32 65.80 9.65 -38.09
CA GLY A 32 65.57 8.42 -38.87
C GLY A 32 64.09 8.03 -39.02
N ALA A 33 63.46 8.51 -40.09
CA ALA A 33 62.40 7.87 -40.89
C ALA A 33 61.15 7.22 -40.23
N GLN A 34 60.00 7.88 -40.48
CA GLN A 34 58.80 7.33 -41.16
C GLN A 34 57.71 6.56 -40.36
N GLN A 35 56.49 7.13 -40.50
CA GLN A 35 55.15 6.52 -40.57
C GLN A 35 54.29 6.27 -39.31
N THR A 36 53.34 7.20 -39.14
CA THR A 36 51.88 7.01 -38.94
C THR A 36 51.36 6.14 -37.79
N ALA A 37 50.69 6.76 -36.81
CA ALA A 37 49.37 6.36 -36.33
C ALA A 37 48.78 7.48 -35.46
N GLY A 38 47.53 7.85 -35.74
CA GLY A 38 46.81 8.91 -35.05
C GLY A 38 46.55 8.59 -33.57
N SER A 39 46.47 9.66 -32.79
CA SER A 39 45.98 9.70 -31.42
C SER A 39 44.60 9.05 -31.30
N ILE A 40 44.52 7.96 -30.53
CA ILE A 40 43.27 7.44 -29.99
C ILE A 40 43.12 8.08 -28.61
N ASP A 41 42.22 9.06 -28.50
CA ASP A 41 41.77 9.59 -27.22
C ASP A 41 41.05 8.49 -26.44
N ILE A 42 41.63 8.09 -25.30
CA ILE A 42 40.96 7.21 -24.33
C ILE A 42 40.02 8.06 -23.49
N ALA A 43 38.75 8.11 -23.90
CA ALA A 43 37.64 8.64 -23.11
C ALA A 43 36.56 7.55 -22.98
N SER A 44 36.84 6.46 -22.26
CA SER A 44 35.88 5.37 -22.03
C SER A 44 35.48 5.17 -20.56
N GLY A 45 36.06 5.92 -19.61
CA GLY A 45 35.79 5.71 -18.18
C GLY A 45 34.62 6.49 -17.59
N SER A 46 34.18 7.59 -18.21
CA SER A 46 33.22 8.53 -17.61
C SER A 46 31.78 8.44 -18.15
N GLN A 47 31.55 7.74 -19.27
CA GLN A 47 30.22 7.64 -19.90
C GLN A 47 29.40 6.40 -19.48
N GLN A 48 30.00 5.46 -18.75
CA GLN A 48 29.36 4.17 -18.42
C GLN A 48 28.51 4.21 -17.14
N LEU A 49 28.70 5.20 -16.27
CA LEU A 49 27.95 5.32 -15.00
C LEU A 49 26.62 6.05 -15.16
N SER A 50 26.42 6.86 -16.21
CA SER A 50 25.16 7.60 -16.42
C SER A 50 23.98 6.74 -16.87
N SER A 51 24.20 5.45 -17.19
CA SER A 51 23.14 4.53 -17.59
C SER A 51 22.64 3.61 -16.48
N ILE A 52 23.28 3.59 -15.31
CA ILE A 52 22.82 2.77 -14.19
C ILE A 52 21.95 3.61 -13.26
N ILE A 53 20.70 3.19 -13.07
CA ILE A 53 19.81 3.79 -12.07
C ILE A 53 19.77 2.89 -10.83
N ILE A 54 20.01 3.50 -9.67
CA ILE A 54 19.81 2.85 -8.38
C ILE A 54 18.43 3.24 -7.86
N SER A 55 17.70 2.27 -7.34
CA SER A 55 16.44 2.50 -6.63
C SER A 55 16.42 1.70 -5.34
N VAL A 56 15.73 2.24 -4.34
CA VAL A 56 15.43 1.53 -3.09
C VAL A 56 13.93 1.52 -2.88
N LYS A 57 13.42 0.39 -2.40
CA LYS A 57 12.05 0.27 -1.93
C LYS A 57 11.95 -0.71 -0.78
N THR A 58 10.84 -0.63 -0.07
CA THR A 58 10.39 -1.60 0.91
C THR A 58 9.28 -2.47 0.30
N ASP A 59 8.94 -3.61 0.90
CA ASP A 59 7.79 -4.42 0.43
C ASP A 59 6.44 -3.74 0.73
N LYS A 60 6.39 -2.83 1.72
CA LYS A 60 5.22 -2.05 2.12
C LYS A 60 5.57 -0.59 2.34
N ALA A 61 4.58 0.29 2.19
CA ALA A 61 4.72 1.71 2.52
C ALA A 61 4.57 2.00 4.03
N GLU A 62 3.94 1.08 4.76
CA GLU A 62 3.69 1.16 6.21
C GLU A 62 3.87 -0.21 6.85
N TYR A 63 4.43 -0.22 8.06
CA TYR A 63 4.69 -1.38 8.90
C TYR A 63 4.10 -1.16 10.29
N ILE A 64 3.76 -2.23 10.99
CA ILE A 64 3.42 -2.14 12.41
C ILE A 64 4.71 -2.14 13.25
N ASP A 65 4.74 -1.42 14.37
CA ASP A 65 5.86 -1.44 15.31
C ASP A 65 6.23 -2.89 15.70
N GLY A 66 7.52 -3.20 15.64
CA GLY A 66 8.07 -4.54 15.82
C GLY A 66 8.00 -5.47 14.61
N GLU A 67 7.41 -5.05 13.48
CA GLU A 67 7.42 -5.82 12.23
C GLU A 67 8.79 -5.75 11.53
N LYS A 68 9.23 -6.86 10.93
CA LYS A 68 10.45 -6.87 10.10
C LYS A 68 10.20 -6.23 8.75
N ILE A 69 11.15 -5.44 8.27
CA ILE A 69 11.02 -4.69 7.02
C ILE A 69 11.89 -5.36 5.95
N LEU A 70 11.30 -5.77 4.83
CA LEU A 70 12.06 -6.21 3.67
C LEU A 70 12.43 -5.03 2.79
N ILE A 71 13.71 -4.94 2.47
CA ILE A 71 14.30 -3.82 1.72
C ILE A 71 14.93 -4.36 0.45
N PHE A 72 14.66 -3.69 -0.65
CA PHE A 72 15.15 -4.04 -1.98
C PHE A 72 15.97 -2.86 -2.51
N VAL A 73 17.25 -3.11 -2.76
CA VAL A 73 18.11 -2.17 -3.48
C VAL A 73 18.33 -2.73 -4.87
N THR A 74 18.01 -1.96 -5.91
CA THR A 74 18.05 -2.42 -7.30
C THR A 74 18.96 -1.53 -8.13
N ALA A 75 19.87 -2.15 -8.87
CA ALA A 75 20.57 -1.52 -9.99
C ALA A 75 19.88 -1.89 -11.29
N GLU A 76 19.52 -0.89 -12.10
CA GLU A 76 18.95 -1.05 -13.42
C GLU A 76 19.90 -0.48 -14.47
N ASN A 77 20.24 -1.29 -15.47
CA ASN A 77 20.98 -0.83 -16.63
C ASN A 77 20.00 -0.27 -17.66
N GLN A 78 20.07 1.02 -17.97
CA GLN A 78 19.20 1.66 -18.97
C GLN A 78 19.83 1.74 -20.37
N SER A 79 20.99 1.12 -20.55
CA SER A 79 21.66 1.09 -21.85
C SER A 79 21.32 -0.18 -22.63
N SER A 80 21.51 -0.09 -23.95
CA SER A 80 21.39 -1.23 -24.85
C SER A 80 22.58 -2.19 -24.80
N GLN A 81 23.60 -1.89 -23.98
CA GLN A 81 24.81 -2.70 -23.83
C GLN A 81 24.82 -3.41 -22.48
N THR A 82 25.47 -4.56 -22.39
CA THR A 82 25.73 -5.22 -21.11
C THR A 82 26.72 -4.39 -20.29
N VAL A 83 26.42 -4.18 -19.02
CA VAL A 83 27.28 -3.47 -18.06
C VAL A 83 27.75 -4.47 -16.99
N ILE A 84 29.02 -4.41 -16.61
CA ILE A 84 29.58 -5.23 -15.53
C ILE A 84 29.89 -4.31 -14.35
N LEU A 85 29.24 -4.56 -13.22
CA LEU A 85 29.55 -3.90 -11.95
C LEU A 85 30.68 -4.67 -11.26
N ASN A 86 31.78 -4.01 -10.96
CA ASN A 86 32.96 -4.58 -10.33
C ASN A 86 33.09 -4.07 -8.90
N PHE A 87 33.30 -4.99 -7.96
CA PHE A 87 33.40 -4.69 -6.54
C PHE A 87 34.72 -5.19 -5.98
N ASN A 88 35.35 -4.38 -5.13
CA ASN A 88 36.63 -4.71 -4.51
C ASN A 88 36.53 -5.72 -3.34
N SER A 89 35.32 -6.18 -3.04
CA SER A 89 35.03 -7.11 -1.94
C SER A 89 33.68 -7.79 -2.17
N SER A 90 33.26 -8.65 -1.22
CA SER A 90 31.88 -9.15 -1.17
C SER A 90 30.84 -8.11 -0.73
N TYR A 91 31.25 -6.89 -0.36
CA TYR A 91 30.35 -5.78 -0.03
C TYR A 91 29.85 -5.07 -1.30
N GLN A 92 28.70 -5.50 -1.80
CA GLN A 92 28.16 -5.02 -3.08
C GLN A 92 27.07 -3.94 -2.93
N ALA A 93 26.26 -4.04 -1.87
CA ALA A 93 25.13 -3.16 -1.63
C ALA A 93 24.89 -2.97 -0.13
N ASN A 94 24.19 -1.90 0.21
CA ASN A 94 23.89 -1.52 1.59
C ASN A 94 22.54 -0.80 1.68
N TYR A 95 22.01 -0.70 2.90
CA TYR A 95 20.99 0.28 3.22
C TYR A 95 21.30 1.01 4.51
N VAL A 96 20.76 2.22 4.62
CA VAL A 96 20.83 3.07 5.81
C VAL A 96 19.42 3.55 6.14
N VAL A 97 18.99 3.38 7.39
CA VAL A 97 17.70 3.91 7.90
C VAL A 97 17.99 5.11 8.81
N ASP A 98 17.26 6.20 8.58
CA ASP A 98 17.32 7.49 9.30
C ASP A 98 18.73 8.07 9.50
N LYS A 99 19.70 7.63 8.68
CA LYS A 99 21.12 7.96 8.84
C LYS A 99 21.71 7.51 10.19
N THR A 100 20.99 6.71 10.96
CA THR A 100 21.38 6.23 12.29
C THR A 100 21.86 4.78 12.25
N TYR A 101 21.24 3.95 11.42
CA TYR A 101 21.60 2.55 11.28
C TYR A 101 22.04 2.22 9.84
N SER A 102 23.20 1.59 9.70
CA SER A 102 23.70 1.04 8.43
C SER A 102 23.80 -0.48 8.54
N TRP A 103 23.22 -1.21 7.58
CA TRP A 103 23.22 -2.68 7.60
C TRP A 103 24.62 -3.31 7.61
N SER A 104 25.58 -2.65 6.98
CA SER A 104 26.97 -3.12 6.91
C SER A 104 27.77 -2.92 8.20
N SER A 105 27.26 -2.14 9.16
CA SER A 105 28.05 -1.67 10.32
C SER A 105 28.56 -2.77 11.24
N ASP A 106 27.86 -3.91 11.31
CA ASP A 106 28.17 -5.06 12.16
C ASP A 106 28.63 -6.30 11.38
N LYS A 107 28.98 -6.14 10.09
CA LYS A 107 29.28 -7.27 9.19
C LYS A 107 30.71 -7.24 8.69
N ALA A 108 31.27 -8.44 8.51
CA ALA A 108 32.55 -8.65 7.86
C ALA A 108 32.34 -9.06 6.40
N PHE A 109 33.15 -8.49 5.51
CA PHE A 109 33.11 -8.78 4.07
C PHE A 109 34.46 -9.30 3.60
N THR A 110 34.44 -10.33 2.76
CA THR A 110 35.68 -10.90 2.23
C THR A 110 36.30 -9.91 1.24
N GLN A 111 37.63 -9.80 1.25
CA GLN A 111 38.38 -8.94 0.32
C GLN A 111 38.55 -9.58 -1.07
N ALA A 112 37.60 -10.44 -1.46
CA ALA A 112 37.58 -11.06 -2.78
C ALA A 112 36.86 -10.15 -3.77
N LEU A 113 37.48 -9.92 -4.93
CA LEU A 113 36.83 -9.20 -6.03
C LEU A 113 35.56 -9.96 -6.44
N THR A 114 34.45 -9.23 -6.58
CA THR A 114 33.19 -9.79 -7.07
C THR A 114 32.65 -8.95 -8.21
N GLU A 115 31.81 -9.55 -9.05
CA GLU A 115 31.19 -8.85 -10.16
C GLU A 115 29.69 -9.18 -10.26
N VAL A 116 28.94 -8.25 -10.83
CA VAL A 116 27.54 -8.43 -11.22
C VAL A 116 27.40 -8.03 -12.68
N VAL A 117 26.98 -8.98 -13.51
CA VAL A 117 26.68 -8.73 -14.92
C VAL A 117 25.23 -8.28 -15.05
N LEU A 118 25.04 -7.06 -15.53
CA LEU A 118 23.73 -6.51 -15.91
C LEU A 118 23.59 -6.55 -17.43
N PRO A 119 22.76 -7.45 -17.98
CA PRO A 119 22.43 -7.43 -19.40
C PRO A 119 21.89 -6.07 -19.84
N SER A 120 21.89 -5.84 -21.15
CA SER A 120 21.14 -4.75 -21.78
C SER A 120 19.71 -4.64 -21.21
N PHE A 121 19.35 -3.49 -20.67
CA PHE A 121 18.06 -3.26 -19.99
C PHE A 121 17.75 -4.20 -18.80
N GLY A 122 18.78 -4.85 -18.24
CA GLY A 122 18.66 -5.80 -17.15
C GLY A 122 18.77 -5.15 -15.76
N THR A 123 18.38 -5.89 -14.73
CA THR A 123 18.42 -5.45 -13.34
C THR A 123 19.10 -6.48 -12.43
N LYS A 124 19.63 -6.01 -11.30
CA LYS A 124 20.00 -6.84 -10.16
C LYS A 124 19.40 -6.22 -8.91
N THR A 125 18.73 -7.04 -8.11
CA THR A 125 18.22 -6.66 -6.79
C THR A 125 18.98 -7.39 -5.70
N TRP A 126 19.36 -6.64 -4.66
CA TRP A 126 19.82 -7.13 -3.38
C TRP A 126 18.68 -6.99 -2.37
N GLU A 127 18.45 -8.06 -1.61
CA GLU A 127 17.38 -8.14 -0.62
C GLU A 127 17.98 -8.09 0.79
N PHE A 128 17.37 -7.30 1.64
CA PHE A 128 17.76 -7.16 3.04
C PHE A 128 16.54 -7.28 3.95
N ILE A 129 16.81 -7.64 5.20
CA ILE A 129 15.82 -7.62 6.28
C ILE A 129 16.33 -6.65 7.35
N HIS A 130 15.52 -5.66 7.68
CA HIS A 130 15.71 -4.85 8.88
C HIS A 130 14.92 -5.47 10.03
N ASP A 131 15.65 -5.99 11.02
CA ASP A 131 15.06 -6.60 12.20
C ASP A 131 14.83 -5.52 13.26
N THR A 132 13.58 -5.05 13.35
CA THR A 132 13.16 -4.00 14.28
C THR A 132 13.22 -4.43 15.74
N ALA A 133 13.29 -5.74 16.03
CA ALA A 133 13.55 -6.22 17.38
C ALA A 133 15.01 -5.97 17.83
N VAL A 134 15.94 -5.87 16.87
CA VAL A 134 17.36 -5.61 17.13
C VAL A 134 17.68 -4.12 16.97
N ASN A 135 17.11 -3.48 15.96
CA ASN A 135 17.26 -2.05 15.67
C ASN A 135 15.88 -1.39 15.65
N PRO A 136 15.34 -0.98 16.81
CA PRO A 136 13.98 -0.44 16.90
C PRO A 136 13.82 0.87 16.13
N LEU A 137 12.63 1.04 15.56
CA LEU A 137 12.19 2.27 14.90
C LEU A 137 11.00 2.83 15.67
N SER A 138 10.99 4.14 15.91
CA SER A 138 9.86 4.82 16.56
C SER A 138 8.66 4.91 15.63
N VAL A 139 7.42 4.86 16.15
CA VAL A 139 6.23 5.19 15.34
C VAL A 139 6.40 6.54 14.64
N GLY A 140 6.20 6.57 13.31
CA GLY A 140 6.39 7.76 12.47
C GLY A 140 6.91 7.44 11.07
N THR A 141 7.32 8.47 10.34
CA THR A 141 7.93 8.36 9.01
C THR A 141 9.44 8.20 9.12
N HIS A 142 10.00 7.25 8.38
CA HIS A 142 11.42 6.95 8.33
C HIS A 142 11.96 7.14 6.92
N ASN A 143 13.20 7.62 6.83
CA ASN A 143 13.94 7.70 5.58
C ASN A 143 14.80 6.45 5.41
N ILE A 144 14.79 5.87 4.22
CA ILE A 144 15.68 4.78 3.86
C ILE A 144 16.48 5.13 2.62
N GLN A 145 17.80 4.97 2.73
CA GLN A 145 18.74 5.08 1.64
C GLN A 145 19.23 3.68 1.25
N GLY A 146 19.14 3.32 -0.02
CA GLY A 146 19.76 2.12 -0.58
C GLY A 146 20.94 2.51 -1.46
N GLU A 147 22.05 1.79 -1.32
CA GLU A 147 23.29 2.03 -2.04
C GLU A 147 23.76 0.77 -2.77
N VAL A 148 24.23 0.94 -4.00
CA VAL A 148 25.09 -0.03 -4.67
C VAL A 148 26.50 0.53 -4.67
N VAL A 149 27.41 -0.17 -3.98
CA VAL A 149 28.72 0.35 -3.57
C VAL A 149 29.53 0.76 -4.79
N GLY A 150 29.87 2.05 -4.88
CA GLY A 150 30.62 2.63 -5.99
C GLY A 150 29.81 2.99 -7.25
N TYR A 151 28.50 2.72 -7.27
CA TYR A 151 27.62 2.96 -8.43
C TYR A 151 26.48 3.95 -8.17
N GLY A 152 26.16 4.23 -6.90
CA GLY A 152 25.22 5.28 -6.54
C GLY A 152 24.25 4.85 -5.43
N ASN A 153 23.34 5.75 -5.09
CA ASN A 153 22.32 5.50 -4.08
C ASN A 153 20.99 6.17 -4.46
N SER A 154 19.94 5.78 -3.74
CA SER A 154 18.59 6.30 -3.85
C SER A 154 17.97 6.38 -2.45
N GLU A 155 17.03 7.30 -2.25
CA GLU A 155 16.30 7.46 -0.99
C GLU A 155 14.79 7.35 -1.23
N THR A 156 14.07 6.81 -0.24
CA THR A 156 12.61 6.83 -0.17
C THR A 156 12.18 6.85 1.30
N THR A 157 10.88 6.91 1.56
CA THR A 157 10.31 6.87 2.91
C THR A 157 9.34 5.72 3.10
N PHE A 158 9.26 5.21 4.32
CA PHE A 158 8.18 4.34 4.79
C PHE A 158 7.69 4.83 6.15
N SER A 159 6.62 4.24 6.66
CA SER A 159 6.06 4.58 7.97
C SER A 159 6.00 3.37 8.90
N VAL A 160 6.17 3.61 10.20
CA VAL A 160 5.93 2.64 11.27
C VAL A 160 4.74 3.14 12.07
N ALA A 161 3.72 2.31 12.21
CA ALA A 161 2.50 2.62 12.93
C ALA A 161 2.41 1.83 14.23
N ALA A 162 1.72 2.37 15.24
CA ALA A 162 1.47 1.64 16.47
C ALA A 162 0.63 0.38 16.20
N PRO A 163 0.78 -0.70 16.98
CA PRO A 163 -0.06 -1.88 16.83
C PRO A 163 -1.53 -1.55 17.12
N PRO A 164 -2.49 -2.23 16.46
CA PRO A 164 -3.89 -2.11 16.79
C PRO A 164 -4.15 -2.44 18.26
N ARG A 165 -4.99 -1.63 18.90
CA ARG A 165 -5.51 -1.90 20.24
C ARG A 165 -6.81 -2.70 20.13
N GLU A 166 -6.89 -3.80 20.85
CA GLU A 166 -8.10 -4.60 20.99
C GLU A 166 -8.75 -4.35 22.35
N TYR A 167 -10.06 -4.10 22.33
CA TYR A 167 -10.91 -4.11 23.52
C TYR A 167 -11.90 -5.26 23.37
N PHE A 168 -11.88 -6.20 24.31
CA PHE A 168 -12.79 -7.33 24.34
C PHE A 168 -13.70 -7.24 25.56
N GLU A 169 -14.99 -7.48 25.37
CA GLU A 169 -15.97 -7.61 26.45
C GLU A 169 -16.89 -8.80 26.19
N SER A 170 -17.07 -9.63 27.22
CA SER A 170 -17.94 -10.82 27.21
C SER A 170 -18.92 -10.83 28.38
N PHE A 171 -19.09 -9.69 29.05
CA PHE A 171 -20.10 -9.44 30.07
C PHE A 171 -20.06 -10.39 31.28
N GLU A 172 -18.89 -10.94 31.61
CA GLU A 172 -18.73 -11.92 32.69
C GLU A 172 -18.80 -11.30 34.09
N ASN A 173 -18.42 -10.03 34.21
CA ASN A 173 -18.41 -9.32 35.50
C ASN A 173 -19.57 -8.33 35.62
N ASP A 174 -19.77 -7.50 34.61
CA ASP A 174 -20.80 -6.47 34.50
C ASP A 174 -21.03 -6.09 33.02
N PHE A 175 -21.55 -4.89 32.73
CA PHE A 175 -21.75 -4.41 31.36
C PHE A 175 -20.46 -3.91 30.69
N GLY A 176 -19.31 -3.91 31.37
CA GLY A 176 -18.04 -3.48 30.77
C GLY A 176 -17.98 -2.00 30.45
N GLY A 177 -18.83 -1.17 31.05
CA GLY A 177 -19.01 0.24 30.69
C GLY A 177 -19.82 0.48 29.42
N TRP A 178 -20.45 -0.57 28.85
CA TRP A 178 -21.50 -0.40 27.86
C TRP A 178 -22.81 0.04 28.54
N VAL A 179 -23.56 0.92 27.88
CA VAL A 179 -24.83 1.45 28.38
C VAL A 179 -25.93 1.02 27.41
N SER A 180 -27.06 0.55 27.92
CA SER A 180 -28.23 0.22 27.11
C SER A 180 -29.01 1.46 26.72
N ASP A 181 -29.44 1.52 25.47
CA ASP A 181 -30.29 2.59 24.97
C ASP A 181 -31.29 2.09 23.91
N HIS A 182 -32.20 2.97 23.49
CA HIS A 182 -33.30 2.67 22.60
C HIS A 182 -33.86 3.91 21.89
N PHE A 183 -34.55 3.66 20.78
CA PHE A 183 -35.37 4.64 20.08
C PHE A 183 -36.68 3.97 19.66
N ILE A 184 -37.81 4.63 19.95
CA ILE A 184 -39.14 4.16 19.52
C ILE A 184 -39.93 5.39 19.07
N ASP A 185 -40.38 5.41 17.81
CA ASP A 185 -41.17 6.49 17.22
C ASP A 185 -42.68 6.27 17.49
N CYS A 186 -43.16 6.97 18.51
CA CYS A 186 -44.57 6.99 18.90
C CYS A 186 -45.48 7.80 17.97
N GLU A 187 -44.96 8.66 17.09
CA GLU A 187 -45.74 9.73 16.47
C GLU A 187 -46.59 9.27 15.28
N HIS A 188 -46.31 8.09 14.72
CA HIS A 188 -46.95 7.58 13.50
C HIS A 188 -48.07 6.54 13.73
N LEU A 189 -48.44 6.26 14.98
CA LEU A 189 -49.49 5.27 15.28
C LEU A 189 -50.91 5.87 15.13
N PRO A 190 -51.84 5.22 14.40
CA PRO A 190 -53.21 5.70 14.30
C PRO A 190 -53.90 5.62 15.68
N PRO A 191 -54.60 6.67 16.14
CA PRO A 191 -55.35 6.62 17.39
C PRO A 191 -56.43 5.51 17.34
N PRO A 192 -56.66 4.74 18.42
CA PRO A 192 -56.53 5.14 19.82
C PRO A 192 -55.62 4.18 20.61
N VAL A 193 -54.32 4.11 20.29
CA VAL A 193 -53.38 3.50 21.22
C VAL A 193 -53.08 4.49 22.35
N GLY A 194 -53.17 4.00 23.59
CA GLY A 194 -52.90 4.77 24.80
C GLY A 194 -51.44 5.26 24.88
N PRO A 195 -50.95 5.71 26.06
CA PRO A 195 -49.55 6.09 26.19
C PRO A 195 -48.67 4.94 25.70
N CYS A 196 -47.61 5.26 24.96
CA CYS A 196 -46.62 4.31 24.48
C CYS A 196 -46.04 3.46 25.63
N THR A 197 -46.66 2.32 25.93
CA THR A 197 -46.16 1.35 26.91
C THR A 197 -45.44 0.25 26.17
N PHE A 198 -44.29 0.58 25.60
CA PHE A 198 -43.45 -0.40 24.92
C PHE A 198 -42.50 -1.02 25.94
N THR A 199 -42.44 -2.35 25.94
CA THR A 199 -41.54 -3.06 26.84
C THR A 199 -40.30 -3.44 26.06
N TRP A 200 -39.16 -2.96 26.55
CA TRP A 200 -37.85 -3.34 26.06
C TRP A 200 -36.93 -3.53 27.27
N GLY A 201 -35.81 -4.22 27.07
CA GLY A 201 -34.81 -4.34 28.11
C GLY A 201 -33.57 -5.08 27.65
N ILE A 202 -32.41 -4.59 28.06
CA ILE A 202 -31.13 -5.27 27.89
C ILE A 202 -30.60 -5.57 29.28
N GLU A 203 -30.43 -6.85 29.58
CA GLU A 203 -29.97 -7.33 30.89
C GLU A 203 -28.93 -8.44 30.70
N ARG A 204 -28.08 -8.65 31.70
CA ARG A 204 -27.19 -9.80 31.72
C ARG A 204 -27.97 -11.08 32.02
N SER A 205 -27.65 -12.16 31.30
CA SER A 205 -28.28 -13.46 31.49
C SER A 205 -27.30 -14.59 31.28
N THR A 206 -27.55 -15.71 31.96
CA THR A 206 -26.83 -16.97 31.78
C THR A 206 -27.59 -17.95 30.88
N ALA A 207 -28.71 -17.53 30.27
CA ALA A 207 -29.56 -18.41 29.48
C ALA A 207 -28.92 -18.81 28.14
N GLN A 208 -28.09 -17.93 27.58
CA GLN A 208 -27.18 -18.19 26.45
C GLN A 208 -25.88 -17.43 26.71
N ALA A 209 -24.74 -17.99 26.32
CA ALA A 209 -23.45 -17.32 26.30
C ALA A 209 -22.61 -17.88 25.14
N GLN A 210 -21.90 -17.01 24.43
CA GLN A 210 -20.95 -17.38 23.38
C GLN A 210 -19.58 -17.64 23.99
N TYR A 211 -19.22 -16.85 25.01
CA TYR A 211 -18.02 -16.99 25.81
C TYR A 211 -18.42 -17.04 27.30
N GLY A 212 -17.73 -17.84 28.09
CA GLY A 212 -17.97 -17.89 29.53
C GLY A 212 -19.39 -18.32 29.91
N SER A 213 -20.06 -17.53 30.75
CA SER A 213 -21.36 -17.85 31.34
C SER A 213 -22.40 -16.75 31.19
N TRP A 214 -22.03 -15.56 30.75
CA TRP A 214 -22.94 -14.40 30.68
C TRP A 214 -22.99 -13.81 29.28
N ALA A 215 -24.18 -13.36 28.89
CA ALA A 215 -24.40 -12.54 27.70
C ALA A 215 -25.44 -11.46 27.97
N LEU A 216 -25.59 -10.53 27.04
CA LEU A 216 -26.67 -9.55 27.06
C LEU A 216 -27.93 -10.16 26.45
N LYS A 217 -28.91 -10.50 27.29
CA LYS A 217 -30.27 -10.82 26.87
C LYS A 217 -31.00 -9.53 26.56
N SER A 218 -31.50 -9.43 25.34
CA SER A 218 -32.07 -8.21 24.79
C SER A 218 -33.47 -8.50 24.29
N PHE A 219 -34.46 -7.92 24.95
CA PHE A 219 -35.88 -8.08 24.66
C PHE A 219 -36.44 -6.79 24.06
N LEU A 220 -37.23 -6.93 23.00
CA LEU A 220 -37.97 -5.84 22.38
C LEU A 220 -39.37 -6.32 21.99
N ASP A 221 -40.37 -5.58 22.43
CA ASP A 221 -41.75 -5.69 21.98
C ASP A 221 -41.95 -4.96 20.64
N GLY A 222 -41.76 -5.68 19.53
CA GLY A 222 -41.89 -5.16 18.16
C GLY A 222 -43.30 -5.22 17.58
N ARG A 223 -44.34 -5.44 18.39
CA ARG A 223 -45.74 -5.62 17.92
C ARG A 223 -46.36 -4.43 17.18
N ASN A 224 -45.69 -3.29 17.10
CA ASN A 224 -46.17 -2.09 16.43
C ASN A 224 -45.29 -1.69 15.22
N ASP A 225 -44.52 -2.64 14.68
CA ASP A 225 -43.62 -2.44 13.53
C ASP A 225 -42.53 -1.37 13.73
N ASP A 226 -42.17 -1.09 14.98
CA ASP A 226 -41.16 -0.09 15.30
C ASP A 226 -40.41 -0.42 16.61
N GLY A 227 -39.26 0.23 16.79
CA GLY A 227 -38.41 0.16 17.96
C GLY A 227 -37.01 -0.36 17.61
N THR A 228 -35.99 0.33 18.09
CA THR A 228 -34.58 -0.08 17.99
C THR A 228 -33.96 -0.05 19.38
N ILE A 229 -33.25 -1.11 19.76
CA ILE A 229 -32.49 -1.16 21.02
C ILE A 229 -31.04 -1.52 20.75
N TRP A 230 -30.14 -0.92 21.52
CA TRP A 230 -28.70 -1.13 21.38
C TRP A 230 -27.98 -0.99 22.71
N VAL A 231 -26.70 -1.36 22.70
CA VAL A 231 -25.75 -0.91 23.72
C VAL A 231 -24.68 -0.06 23.06
N GLU A 232 -24.17 0.93 23.80
CA GLU A 232 -23.17 1.88 23.34
C GLU A 232 -22.06 2.12 24.36
N LYS A 233 -20.90 2.52 23.85
CA LYS A 233 -19.74 2.87 24.67
C LYS A 233 -18.82 3.81 23.91
N SER A 234 -18.26 4.79 24.63
CA SER A 234 -17.20 5.66 24.11
C SER A 234 -15.82 5.03 24.23
N PHE A 235 -14.96 5.25 23.24
CA PHE A 235 -13.57 4.81 23.18
C PHE A 235 -12.63 5.99 22.88
N LEU A 236 -11.34 5.78 23.17
CA LEU A 236 -10.28 6.75 22.91
C LEU A 236 -9.34 6.25 21.81
N ALA A 237 -9.16 7.09 20.80
CA ALA A 237 -8.16 6.97 19.75
C ALA A 237 -7.16 8.15 19.83
N PRO A 238 -6.01 8.10 19.13
CA PRO A 238 -5.12 9.24 19.02
C PRO A 238 -5.88 10.53 18.63
N PRO A 239 -5.71 11.65 19.35
CA PRO A 239 -6.45 12.89 19.12
C PRO A 239 -5.93 13.67 17.90
N ASN A 240 -6.52 14.85 17.67
CA ASN A 240 -6.05 15.88 16.73
C ASN A 240 -6.07 15.48 15.26
N SER A 241 -7.24 15.06 14.76
CA SER A 241 -7.42 14.73 13.34
C SER A 241 -6.53 13.59 12.87
N SER A 242 -6.31 12.62 13.76
CA SER A 242 -5.68 11.36 13.39
C SER A 242 -6.69 10.51 12.62
N VAL A 243 -6.25 9.86 11.54
CA VAL A 243 -7.07 8.90 10.80
C VAL A 243 -6.85 7.52 11.39
N VAL A 244 -7.92 6.85 11.81
CA VAL A 244 -7.85 5.51 12.42
C VAL A 244 -8.90 4.59 11.83
N ASP A 245 -8.53 3.32 11.67
CA ASP A 245 -9.47 2.26 11.34
C ASP A 245 -10.03 1.66 12.62
N VAL A 246 -11.36 1.60 12.68
CA VAL A 246 -12.09 0.95 13.76
C VAL A 246 -12.87 -0.23 13.19
N ALA A 247 -12.74 -1.39 13.83
CA ALA A 247 -13.55 -2.56 13.53
C ALA A 247 -14.26 -3.04 14.80
N LEU A 248 -15.59 -2.99 14.76
CA LEU A 248 -16.48 -3.59 15.74
C LEU A 248 -16.85 -4.99 15.26
N THR A 249 -16.71 -6.00 16.12
CA THR A 249 -17.26 -7.34 15.92
C THR A 249 -18.03 -7.75 17.17
N PHE A 250 -19.20 -8.35 17.00
CA PHE A 250 -19.96 -8.95 18.10
C PHE A 250 -20.72 -10.17 17.61
N TYR A 251 -21.15 -11.01 18.54
CA TYR A 251 -21.96 -12.18 18.26
C TYR A 251 -23.41 -11.93 18.68
N LEU A 252 -24.36 -12.33 17.84
CA LEU A 252 -25.78 -12.33 18.15
C LEU A 252 -26.33 -13.74 17.97
N TRP A 253 -27.03 -14.24 18.98
CA TRP A 253 -27.67 -15.55 18.99
C TRP A 253 -29.11 -15.44 18.54
N SER A 254 -29.53 -16.29 17.60
CA SER A 254 -30.93 -16.42 17.18
C SER A 254 -31.48 -17.82 17.53
N GLU A 255 -32.68 -17.88 18.09
CA GLU A 255 -33.34 -19.16 18.42
C GLU A 255 -33.74 -19.95 17.17
N THR A 256 -34.08 -19.23 16.11
CA THR A 256 -34.63 -19.77 14.87
C THR A 256 -33.87 -19.26 13.65
N VAL A 257 -34.12 -19.88 12.50
CA VAL A 257 -33.70 -19.37 11.19
C VAL A 257 -34.95 -18.92 10.45
N SER A 258 -34.92 -17.72 9.89
CA SER A 258 -36.06 -17.13 9.20
C SER A 258 -35.61 -16.30 8.00
N PRO A 259 -35.95 -16.70 6.76
CA PRO A 259 -35.59 -15.93 5.57
C PRO A 259 -36.50 -14.73 5.32
N VAL A 260 -37.62 -14.61 6.03
CA VAL A 260 -38.67 -13.60 5.76
C VAL A 260 -39.02 -12.73 6.96
N ASN A 261 -39.01 -13.32 8.16
CA ASN A 261 -39.30 -12.63 9.41
C ASN A 261 -37.99 -12.50 10.18
N ASN A 262 -37.10 -11.63 9.70
CA ASN A 262 -35.85 -11.27 10.34
C ASN A 262 -35.84 -9.77 10.61
N TRP A 263 -35.05 -9.36 11.59
CA TRP A 263 -34.97 -8.00 12.10
C TRP A 263 -33.61 -7.39 11.73
N PRO A 264 -33.53 -6.09 11.42
CA PRO A 264 -32.26 -5.46 11.13
C PRO A 264 -31.32 -5.53 12.32
N VAL A 265 -30.07 -5.89 12.04
CA VAL A 265 -28.96 -5.80 12.99
C VAL A 265 -28.22 -4.52 12.70
N HIS A 266 -28.07 -3.70 13.73
CA HIS A 266 -27.48 -2.37 13.63
C HIS A 266 -26.11 -2.32 14.27
N ALA A 267 -25.24 -1.48 13.72
CA ALA A 267 -23.97 -1.12 14.34
C ALA A 267 -23.53 0.28 13.94
N PHE A 268 -22.82 0.94 14.84
CA PHE A 268 -22.36 2.30 14.67
C PHE A 268 -20.93 2.47 15.15
N ILE A 269 -20.21 3.31 14.42
CA ILE A 269 -18.91 3.87 14.77
C ILE A 269 -18.98 5.34 14.35
N GLY A 270 -18.78 6.28 15.27
CA GLY A 270 -18.91 7.69 14.93
C GLY A 270 -18.46 8.64 16.03
N LEU A 271 -18.48 9.94 15.74
CA LEU A 271 -17.96 10.98 16.63
C LEU A 271 -19.00 11.56 17.58
N PHE A 272 -20.20 10.98 17.64
CA PHE A 272 -21.31 11.44 18.44
C PHE A 272 -22.00 10.23 19.08
N ASN A 273 -22.70 10.46 20.21
CA ASN A 273 -23.52 9.42 20.82
C ASN A 273 -24.76 9.17 19.95
N PRO A 274 -25.02 7.95 19.45
CA PRO A 274 -26.22 7.69 18.65
C PRO A 274 -27.46 7.75 19.55
N GLU A 275 -28.51 8.44 19.11
CA GLU A 275 -29.73 8.63 19.93
C GLU A 275 -30.99 8.17 19.18
N THR A 276 -30.88 7.94 17.86
CA THR A 276 -32.01 7.60 16.98
C THR A 276 -31.68 6.41 16.09
N GLU A 277 -32.71 5.73 15.57
CA GLU A 277 -32.53 4.64 14.60
C GLU A 277 -31.73 5.09 13.36
N LEU A 278 -31.92 6.33 12.90
CA LEU A 278 -31.22 6.91 11.76
C LEU A 278 -29.70 7.03 11.97
N ASP A 279 -29.25 7.10 13.23
CA ASP A 279 -27.83 7.12 13.57
C ASP A 279 -27.18 5.74 13.41
N LEU A 280 -27.97 4.68 13.32
CA LEU A 280 -27.55 3.29 13.41
C LEU A 280 -27.66 2.58 12.05
N PRO A 281 -26.59 2.47 11.26
CA PRO A 281 -26.60 1.69 10.02
C PRO A 281 -26.98 0.23 10.21
N ILE A 282 -27.78 -0.29 9.29
CA ILE A 282 -28.08 -1.73 9.18
C ILE A 282 -26.86 -2.45 8.58
N ILE A 283 -26.33 -3.43 9.29
CA ILE A 283 -25.16 -4.23 8.86
C ILE A 283 -25.50 -5.69 8.54
N GLY A 284 -26.75 -6.08 8.76
CA GLY A 284 -27.25 -7.41 8.50
C GLY A 284 -28.64 -7.60 9.05
N THR A 285 -29.06 -8.85 9.16
CA THR A 285 -30.35 -9.24 9.73
C THR A 285 -30.16 -10.35 10.75
N THR A 286 -31.07 -10.46 11.71
CA THR A 286 -31.15 -11.57 12.67
C THR A 286 -31.61 -12.85 11.98
N ASP A 287 -31.65 -13.97 12.71
CA ASP A 287 -32.22 -15.26 12.26
C ASP A 287 -31.61 -15.82 10.96
N ARG A 288 -30.38 -15.42 10.61
CA ARG A 288 -29.66 -15.96 9.43
C ARG A 288 -29.18 -17.39 9.65
N THR A 289 -28.85 -17.70 10.89
CA THR A 289 -28.48 -19.04 11.36
C THR A 289 -29.07 -19.24 12.75
N LYS A 290 -29.38 -20.50 13.08
CA LYS A 290 -29.78 -20.86 14.44
C LYS A 290 -28.50 -20.90 15.28
N GLY A 291 -28.55 -20.28 16.46
CA GLY A 291 -27.38 -20.10 17.30
C GLY A 291 -26.65 -18.80 17.02
N TRP A 292 -25.36 -18.79 17.33
CA TRP A 292 -24.52 -17.60 17.28
C TRP A 292 -24.05 -17.26 15.86
N GLN A 293 -24.19 -15.99 15.50
CA GLN A 293 -23.69 -15.38 14.27
C GLN A 293 -22.83 -14.17 14.62
N SER A 294 -21.65 -14.07 14.01
CA SER A 294 -20.85 -12.85 14.12
C SER A 294 -21.28 -11.80 13.11
N TYR A 295 -21.22 -10.54 13.55
CA TYR A 295 -21.41 -9.37 12.72
C TYR A 295 -20.19 -8.47 12.89
N THR A 296 -19.71 -7.90 11.78
CA THR A 296 -18.55 -7.01 11.78
C THR A 296 -18.90 -5.73 11.04
N TYR A 297 -18.65 -4.59 11.68
CA TYR A 297 -18.77 -3.27 11.10
C TYR A 297 -17.43 -2.55 11.17
N LYS A 298 -16.97 -2.02 10.03
CA LYS A 298 -15.69 -1.33 9.93
C LYS A 298 -15.92 0.08 9.43
N LYS A 299 -15.21 1.03 10.02
CA LYS A 299 -15.24 2.43 9.60
C LYS A 299 -13.89 3.08 9.88
N THR A 300 -13.41 3.84 8.90
CA THR A 300 -12.32 4.77 9.08
C THR A 300 -12.88 6.08 9.61
N ILE A 301 -12.34 6.58 10.72
CA ILE A 301 -12.76 7.85 11.33
C ILE A 301 -11.60 8.83 11.39
N LEU A 302 -11.93 10.13 11.29
CA LEU A 302 -11.03 11.23 11.56
C LEU A 302 -11.32 11.73 12.97
N THR A 303 -10.39 11.57 13.91
CA THR A 303 -10.64 11.86 15.32
C THR A 303 -10.71 13.36 15.62
N GLY A 304 -11.52 13.72 16.61
CA GLY A 304 -11.58 15.09 17.16
C GLY A 304 -10.38 15.45 18.03
N ALA A 305 -10.42 16.63 18.65
CA ALA A 305 -9.37 17.11 19.54
C ALA A 305 -9.20 16.26 20.82
N ASP A 306 -10.26 15.62 21.28
CA ASP A 306 -10.28 14.74 22.45
C ASP A 306 -9.97 13.27 22.10
N GLY A 307 -9.99 12.91 20.82
CA GLY A 307 -9.82 11.53 20.37
C GLY A 307 -11.00 10.61 20.68
N MET A 308 -12.13 11.16 21.15
CA MET A 308 -13.30 10.35 21.52
C MET A 308 -14.12 9.95 20.31
N PHE A 309 -14.65 8.74 20.34
CA PHE A 309 -15.65 8.25 19.41
C PHE A 309 -16.53 7.21 20.10
N TRP A 310 -17.71 6.98 19.55
CA TRP A 310 -18.72 6.07 20.05
C TRP A 310 -18.83 4.84 19.17
N VAL A 311 -19.09 3.71 19.81
CA VAL A 311 -19.41 2.45 19.18
C VAL A 311 -20.73 1.97 19.75
N ALA A 312 -21.64 1.52 18.90
CA ALA A 312 -22.90 0.93 19.31
C ALA A 312 -23.26 -0.29 18.48
N PHE A 313 -24.04 -1.21 19.05
CA PHE A 313 -24.59 -2.36 18.35
C PHE A 313 -25.89 -2.83 18.96
N GLY A 314 -26.79 -3.35 18.11
CA GLY A 314 -28.13 -3.70 18.52
C GLY A 314 -28.98 -4.25 17.39
N PHE A 315 -30.30 -4.18 17.55
CA PHE A 315 -31.26 -4.60 16.52
C PHE A 315 -32.55 -3.79 16.61
N GLY A 316 -33.28 -3.72 15.50
CA GLY A 316 -34.56 -3.02 15.38
C GLY A 316 -35.69 -3.95 14.98
N ALA A 317 -36.94 -3.58 15.26
CA ALA A 317 -38.13 -4.32 14.87
C ALA A 317 -38.64 -3.87 13.50
N VAL A 318 -39.03 -4.81 12.65
CA VAL A 318 -39.68 -4.55 11.34
C VAL A 318 -40.87 -5.48 11.07
N TRP A 319 -41.27 -6.25 12.09
CA TRP A 319 -42.42 -7.15 12.05
C TRP A 319 -43.10 -7.15 13.41
N GLU A 320 -44.44 -7.16 13.42
CA GLU A 320 -45.33 -7.17 14.59
C GLU A 320 -45.18 -8.40 15.52
N VAL A 321 -44.00 -8.63 16.10
CA VAL A 321 -43.70 -9.74 17.00
C VAL A 321 -42.81 -9.30 18.16
N GLU A 322 -42.89 -10.01 19.28
CA GLU A 322 -41.92 -9.86 20.36
C GLU A 322 -40.70 -10.73 20.09
N ARG A 323 -39.50 -10.22 20.43
CA ARG A 323 -38.27 -11.01 20.27
C ARG A 323 -37.32 -10.83 21.42
N THR A 324 -36.62 -11.93 21.71
CA THR A 324 -35.44 -11.96 22.57
C THR A 324 -34.25 -12.46 21.77
N TYR A 325 -33.18 -11.67 21.77
CA TYR A 325 -31.88 -12.07 21.24
C TYR A 325 -30.83 -12.04 22.36
N PHE A 326 -29.70 -12.71 22.14
CA PHE A 326 -28.55 -12.62 23.04
C PHE A 326 -27.37 -12.06 22.28
N MET A 327 -26.63 -11.13 22.89
CA MET A 327 -25.42 -10.54 22.31
C MET A 327 -24.23 -10.75 23.24
N ASP A 328 -23.08 -11.09 22.69
CA ASP A 328 -21.89 -11.44 23.46
C ASP A 328 -20.59 -11.28 22.64
N SER A 329 -19.44 -11.38 23.31
CA SER A 329 -18.10 -11.45 22.73
C SER A 329 -17.84 -10.28 21.78
N VAL A 330 -18.05 -9.06 22.28
CA VAL A 330 -17.77 -7.84 21.51
C VAL A 330 -16.26 -7.56 21.52
N SER A 331 -15.71 -7.34 20.33
CA SER A 331 -14.33 -6.90 20.11
C SER A 331 -14.35 -5.59 19.34
N VAL A 332 -13.66 -4.57 19.87
CA VAL A 332 -13.41 -3.30 19.20
C VAL A 332 -11.92 -3.19 18.96
N GLN A 333 -11.54 -3.24 17.68
CA GLN A 333 -10.18 -3.05 17.21
C GLN A 333 -10.00 -1.60 16.78
N ILE A 334 -8.98 -0.93 17.30
CA ILE A 334 -8.61 0.43 16.95
C ILE A 334 -7.18 0.42 16.48
N GLY A 335 -6.96 0.62 15.19
CA GLY A 335 -5.64 0.59 14.61
C GLY A 335 -5.31 1.83 13.80
N PRO A 336 -4.04 1.98 13.42
CA PRO A 336 -3.72 2.80 12.27
C PRO A 336 -4.55 2.33 11.07
N VAL A 337 -4.80 3.24 10.13
CA VAL A 337 -5.40 2.85 8.85
C VAL A 337 -4.59 1.70 8.29
N SER A 338 -5.22 0.54 8.07
CA SER A 338 -4.48 -0.55 7.43
C SER A 338 -4.04 -0.01 6.07
N PRO A 339 -2.75 -0.09 5.71
CA PRO A 339 -2.34 0.28 4.37
C PRO A 339 -3.20 -0.56 3.45
N ALA A 340 -3.99 0.10 2.59
CA ALA A 340 -4.79 -0.59 1.58
C ALA A 340 -3.87 -1.64 0.96
N PRO A 341 -4.29 -2.92 0.86
CA PRO A 341 -3.40 -4.00 0.45
C PRO A 341 -2.59 -3.49 -0.72
N ALA A 342 -1.27 -3.37 -0.50
CA ALA A 342 -0.35 -2.78 -1.48
C ALA A 342 -0.75 -3.38 -2.83
N PRO A 343 -0.99 -2.56 -3.87
CA PRO A 343 -1.59 -3.01 -5.12
C PRO A 343 -0.93 -4.33 -5.47
N GLN A 344 -1.71 -5.43 -5.35
CA GLN A 344 -1.18 -6.79 -5.39
C GLN A 344 -0.21 -6.81 -6.56
N VAL A 345 1.08 -7.03 -6.29
CA VAL A 345 2.14 -6.89 -7.29
C VAL A 345 1.73 -7.75 -8.47
N THR A 346 1.10 -7.11 -9.46
CA THR A 346 0.74 -7.75 -10.71
C THR A 346 2.09 -8.07 -11.30
N LEU A 347 2.44 -9.36 -11.34
CA LEU A 347 3.71 -9.89 -11.87
C LEU A 347 4.26 -8.94 -12.94
N SER A 348 5.26 -8.14 -12.61
CA SER A 348 5.85 -7.25 -13.60
C SER A 348 6.60 -8.14 -14.59
N PHE A 349 6.49 -7.85 -15.88
CA PHE A 349 7.30 -8.56 -16.86
C PHE A 349 8.76 -8.18 -16.60
N THR A 350 9.58 -9.16 -16.19
CA THR A 350 11.00 -8.96 -15.83
C THR A 350 11.97 -9.51 -16.87
N ARG A 351 11.47 -10.23 -17.88
CA ARG A 351 12.27 -10.81 -18.96
C ARG A 351 11.57 -10.67 -20.30
N ASN A 352 12.37 -10.72 -21.37
CA ASN A 352 11.85 -10.73 -22.72
C ASN A 352 11.13 -12.04 -23.03
N LEU A 353 10.03 -11.97 -23.78
CA LEU A 353 9.24 -13.15 -24.20
C LEU A 353 9.23 -13.27 -25.73
N ALA A 354 9.31 -14.52 -26.22
CA ALA A 354 9.37 -14.83 -27.63
C ALA A 354 8.61 -16.12 -27.95
N GLY A 355 8.39 -16.37 -29.24
CA GLY A 355 7.76 -17.59 -29.74
C GLY A 355 8.41 -18.86 -29.18
N GLY A 356 7.58 -19.81 -28.75
CA GLY A 356 8.00 -21.09 -28.16
C GLY A 356 8.22 -21.06 -26.65
N MET A 357 8.22 -19.89 -26.00
CA MET A 357 8.32 -19.79 -24.55
C MET A 357 7.02 -20.20 -23.85
N SER A 358 7.14 -20.73 -22.64
CA SER A 358 6.01 -21.03 -21.75
C SER A 358 6.27 -20.52 -20.34
N GLY A 359 5.22 -20.24 -19.58
CA GLY A 359 5.33 -19.79 -18.19
C GLY A 359 4.13 -18.97 -17.71
N ASP A 360 4.11 -18.65 -16.42
CA ASP A 360 3.04 -17.83 -15.86
C ASP A 360 3.11 -16.38 -16.35
N ASP A 361 4.29 -15.86 -16.66
CA ASP A 361 4.47 -14.59 -17.37
C ASP A 361 3.82 -14.61 -18.77
N VAL A 362 3.92 -15.71 -19.51
CA VAL A 362 3.22 -15.87 -20.79
C VAL A 362 1.70 -15.91 -20.61
N LYS A 363 1.19 -16.56 -19.55
CA LYS A 363 -0.26 -16.52 -19.23
C LYS A 363 -0.71 -15.10 -18.94
N GLU A 364 0.06 -14.35 -18.17
CA GLU A 364 -0.26 -12.97 -17.85
C GLU A 364 -0.21 -12.05 -19.07
N LEU A 365 0.75 -12.25 -19.98
CA LEU A 365 0.79 -11.56 -21.26
C LEU A 365 -0.50 -11.84 -22.06
N GLN A 366 -0.88 -13.11 -22.18
CA GLN A 366 -2.07 -13.51 -22.93
C GLN A 366 -3.35 -12.92 -22.33
N LYS A 367 -3.47 -12.85 -21.01
CA LYS A 367 -4.60 -12.17 -20.33
C LYS A 367 -4.68 -10.68 -20.69
N ILE A 368 -3.55 -9.98 -20.68
CA ILE A 368 -3.51 -8.55 -21.04
C ILE A 368 -3.90 -8.37 -22.52
N LEU A 369 -3.32 -9.17 -23.42
CA LEU A 369 -3.64 -9.09 -24.84
C LEU A 369 -5.11 -9.42 -25.12
N ALA A 370 -5.67 -10.42 -24.42
CA ALA A 370 -7.06 -10.87 -24.54
C ALA A 370 -8.08 -9.85 -24.00
N SER A 371 -7.65 -8.87 -23.19
CA SER A 371 -8.52 -7.79 -22.74
C SER A 371 -9.00 -6.88 -23.87
N ASP A 372 -8.30 -6.90 -25.02
CA ASP A 372 -8.69 -6.18 -26.22
C ASP A 372 -8.94 -7.18 -27.38
N PRO A 373 -10.21 -7.44 -27.73
CA PRO A 373 -10.57 -8.33 -28.82
C PRO A 373 -10.03 -7.92 -30.20
N VAL A 374 -9.65 -6.65 -30.40
CA VAL A 374 -9.00 -6.18 -31.63
C VAL A 374 -7.55 -6.66 -31.69
N ILE A 375 -6.88 -6.75 -30.54
CA ILE A 375 -5.50 -7.20 -30.42
C ILE A 375 -5.44 -8.73 -30.44
N TYR A 376 -6.24 -9.39 -29.59
CA TYR A 376 -6.20 -10.84 -29.42
C TYR A 376 -7.59 -11.48 -29.48
N PRO A 377 -8.22 -11.53 -30.69
CA PRO A 377 -9.57 -12.03 -30.86
C PRO A 377 -9.74 -13.49 -30.46
N GLU A 378 -8.66 -14.28 -30.52
CA GLU A 378 -8.69 -15.68 -30.12
C GLU A 378 -8.77 -15.85 -28.59
N GLY A 379 -8.31 -14.87 -27.80
CA GLY A 379 -8.45 -14.84 -26.35
C GLY A 379 -7.82 -16.02 -25.57
N LEU A 380 -6.96 -16.81 -26.21
CA LEU A 380 -6.43 -18.05 -25.65
C LEU A 380 -5.33 -17.78 -24.61
N VAL A 381 -5.58 -18.18 -23.37
CA VAL A 381 -4.62 -18.11 -22.25
C VAL A 381 -4.10 -19.50 -21.91
N SER A 382 -3.21 -20.03 -22.75
CA SER A 382 -2.63 -21.37 -22.60
C SER A 382 -1.36 -21.39 -21.74
N GLY A 383 -0.70 -20.23 -21.57
CA GLY A 383 0.64 -20.14 -21.01
C GLY A 383 1.75 -20.55 -21.97
N TYR A 384 1.43 -20.80 -23.25
CA TYR A 384 2.38 -21.08 -24.33
C TYR A 384 2.36 -19.97 -25.38
N PHE A 385 3.53 -19.39 -25.66
CA PHE A 385 3.70 -18.30 -26.62
C PHE A 385 3.75 -18.87 -28.05
N GLY A 386 2.57 -19.20 -28.57
CA GLY A 386 2.40 -19.73 -29.92
C GLY A 386 2.22 -18.64 -30.99
N PRO A 387 1.99 -19.05 -32.25
CA PRO A 387 1.82 -18.12 -33.37
C PRO A 387 0.68 -17.10 -33.19
N LEU A 388 -0.38 -17.47 -32.47
CA LEU A 388 -1.50 -16.57 -32.18
C LEU A 388 -1.11 -15.48 -31.18
N THR A 389 -0.40 -15.84 -30.11
CA THR A 389 0.14 -14.88 -29.14
C THR A 389 1.15 -13.95 -29.80
N GLN A 390 1.99 -14.46 -30.70
CA GLN A 390 2.93 -13.63 -31.46
C GLN A 390 2.21 -12.59 -32.34
N LYS A 391 1.16 -12.98 -33.05
CA LYS A 391 0.33 -12.04 -33.83
C LYS A 391 -0.33 -10.98 -32.94
N ALA A 392 -0.83 -11.39 -31.77
CA ALA A 392 -1.40 -10.46 -30.80
C ALA A 392 -0.36 -9.46 -30.27
N VAL A 393 0.88 -9.91 -30.02
CA VAL A 393 1.98 -9.01 -29.65
C VAL A 393 2.30 -8.02 -30.77
N ILE A 394 2.34 -8.45 -32.04
CA ILE A 394 2.53 -7.54 -33.18
C ILE A 394 1.47 -6.43 -33.19
N ARG A 395 0.18 -6.81 -33.10
CA ARG A 395 -0.92 -5.84 -33.06
C ARG A 395 -0.85 -4.90 -31.86
N PHE A 396 -0.47 -5.43 -30.69
CA PHE A 396 -0.25 -4.63 -29.50
C PHE A 396 0.87 -3.61 -29.71
N GLN A 397 1.99 -4.03 -30.30
CA GLN A 397 3.12 -3.16 -30.60
C GLN A 397 2.76 -2.06 -31.60
N GLU A 398 1.99 -2.40 -32.63
CA GLU A 398 1.50 -1.44 -33.63
C GLU A 398 0.48 -0.47 -33.02
N LYS A 399 -0.41 -0.94 -32.14
CA LYS A 399 -1.35 -0.07 -31.41
C LYS A 399 -0.63 0.96 -30.55
N TYR A 400 0.49 0.57 -29.91
CA TYR A 400 1.31 1.44 -29.08
C TYR A 400 2.63 1.82 -29.76
N ALA A 401 2.62 1.98 -31.08
CA ALA A 401 3.83 2.20 -31.88
C ALA A 401 4.66 3.40 -31.42
N ALA A 402 4.01 4.48 -30.97
CA ALA A 402 4.68 5.68 -30.48
C ALA A 402 5.57 5.40 -29.25
N ASP A 403 5.13 4.49 -28.38
CA ASP A 403 5.84 4.14 -27.14
C ASP A 403 6.78 2.96 -27.34
N ILE A 404 6.50 2.06 -28.29
CA ILE A 404 7.20 0.78 -28.42
C ILE A 404 8.16 0.75 -29.61
N LEU A 405 7.73 1.24 -30.78
CA LEU A 405 8.41 1.04 -32.06
C LEU A 405 9.24 2.26 -32.48
N LEU A 406 8.65 3.46 -32.40
CA LEU A 406 9.33 4.71 -32.76
C LEU A 406 10.63 4.96 -31.98
N PRO A 407 10.71 4.72 -30.65
CA PRO A 407 11.92 5.01 -29.88
C PRO A 407 13.14 4.17 -30.29
N ILE A 408 12.90 3.04 -30.95
CA ILE A 408 13.93 2.11 -31.41
C ILE A 408 14.07 2.09 -32.94
N GLY A 409 13.39 3.01 -33.65
CA GLY A 409 13.50 3.16 -35.10
C GLY A 409 12.92 1.99 -35.90
N ILE A 410 11.98 1.22 -35.34
CA ILE A 410 11.35 0.08 -36.02
C ILE A 410 9.99 0.53 -36.59
N ALA A 411 9.69 0.12 -37.83
CA ALA A 411 8.46 0.53 -38.51
C ALA A 411 7.26 -0.42 -38.28
N GLN A 412 7.51 -1.69 -37.92
CA GLN A 412 6.48 -2.73 -37.80
C GLN A 412 6.66 -3.56 -36.53
N GLY A 413 5.56 -4.14 -36.02
CA GLY A 413 5.62 -5.00 -34.86
C GLY A 413 6.49 -6.24 -35.11
N THR A 414 7.35 -6.57 -34.15
CA THR A 414 8.30 -7.70 -34.26
C THR A 414 7.72 -9.00 -33.71
N GLY A 415 6.70 -8.90 -32.86
CA GLY A 415 6.13 -10.06 -32.15
C GLY A 415 7.00 -10.56 -31.01
N LEU A 416 8.12 -9.89 -30.73
CA LEU A 416 8.98 -10.12 -29.57
C LEU A 416 8.58 -9.18 -28.45
N VAL A 417 8.29 -9.69 -27.26
CA VAL A 417 8.12 -8.86 -26.07
C VAL A 417 9.50 -8.46 -25.55
N GLY A 418 10.06 -7.42 -26.17
CA GLY A 418 11.33 -6.81 -25.77
C GLY A 418 11.15 -5.70 -24.72
N PRO A 419 12.23 -5.00 -24.32
CA PRO A 419 12.22 -4.03 -23.22
C PRO A 419 11.16 -2.92 -23.35
N MET A 420 10.97 -2.37 -24.56
CA MET A 420 9.94 -1.35 -24.79
C MET A 420 8.51 -1.90 -24.67
N THR A 421 8.30 -3.15 -25.08
CA THR A 421 7.00 -3.82 -24.92
C THR A 421 6.75 -4.16 -23.45
N VAL A 422 7.76 -4.65 -22.72
CA VAL A 422 7.74 -4.87 -21.27
C VAL A 422 7.40 -3.57 -20.53
N LYS A 423 8.07 -2.47 -20.85
CA LYS A 423 7.82 -1.14 -20.27
C LYS A 423 6.36 -0.72 -20.45
N LYS A 424 5.83 -0.87 -21.68
CA LYS A 424 4.43 -0.51 -21.96
C LYS A 424 3.44 -1.45 -21.26
N LEU A 425 3.71 -2.76 -21.22
CA LEU A 425 2.88 -3.74 -20.50
C LEU A 425 2.81 -3.41 -19.02
N ASN A 426 3.96 -3.16 -18.37
CA ASN A 426 4.01 -2.77 -16.97
C ASN A 426 3.28 -1.44 -16.72
N ALA A 427 3.42 -0.44 -17.60
CA ALA A 427 2.69 0.82 -17.48
C ALA A 427 1.16 0.66 -17.58
N ILE A 428 0.67 -0.25 -18.44
CA ILE A 428 -0.78 -0.54 -18.56
C ILE A 428 -1.30 -1.33 -17.34
N ARG A 429 -0.46 -2.16 -16.70
CA ARG A 429 -0.84 -2.92 -15.48
C ARG A 429 -1.01 -2.05 -14.24
N VAL A 430 -0.28 -0.94 -14.13
CA VAL A 430 -0.36 0.00 -12.99
C VAL A 430 -1.62 0.90 -13.09
N GLY A 431 -2.71 0.38 -13.67
CA GLY A 431 -4.00 1.04 -13.83
C GLY A 431 -4.79 1.24 -12.54
N VAL A 432 -4.17 1.78 -11.49
CA VAL A 432 -4.88 2.72 -10.61
C VAL A 432 -4.66 4.08 -11.24
N PRO A 433 -5.67 4.74 -11.83
CA PRO A 433 -5.54 6.16 -12.07
C PRO A 433 -5.30 6.79 -10.70
N THR A 434 -4.09 7.29 -10.46
CA THR A 434 -3.85 8.12 -9.29
C THR A 434 -4.86 9.25 -9.38
N THR A 435 -5.46 9.64 -8.26
CA THR A 435 -6.39 10.79 -8.17
C THR A 435 -5.84 11.99 -8.95
N THR A 436 -4.52 12.16 -8.98
CA THR A 436 -3.80 13.12 -9.83
C THR A 436 -4.03 12.98 -11.33
N SER A 437 -3.95 11.78 -11.92
CA SER A 437 -4.18 11.58 -13.36
C SER A 437 -5.64 11.73 -13.75
N LEU A 438 -6.57 11.34 -12.86
CA LEU A 438 -8.00 11.53 -13.07
C LEU A 438 -8.38 13.01 -12.98
N ILE A 439 -7.82 13.74 -12.00
CA ILE A 439 -7.98 15.19 -11.89
C ILE A 439 -7.40 15.88 -13.13
N GLN A 440 -6.24 15.45 -13.62
CA GLN A 440 -5.62 16.05 -14.80
C GLN A 440 -6.41 15.78 -16.09
N SER A 441 -6.94 14.56 -16.26
CA SER A 441 -7.81 14.26 -17.41
C SER A 441 -9.14 15.01 -17.35
N LEU A 442 -9.74 15.11 -16.15
CA LEU A 442 -10.97 15.88 -15.94
C LEU A 442 -10.73 17.38 -16.14
N GLN A 443 -9.59 17.92 -15.71
CA GLN A 443 -9.20 19.31 -15.95
C GLN A 443 -9.04 19.61 -17.45
N LEU A 444 -8.42 18.70 -18.21
CA LEU A 444 -8.30 18.85 -19.66
C LEU A 444 -9.67 18.77 -20.37
N GLN A 445 -10.57 17.90 -19.90
CA GLN A 445 -11.96 17.85 -20.40
C GLN A 445 -12.74 19.13 -20.09
N ILE A 446 -12.58 19.69 -18.89
CA ILE A 446 -13.22 20.95 -18.51
C ILE A 446 -12.70 22.10 -19.37
N GLN A 447 -11.39 22.17 -19.62
CA GLN A 447 -10.79 23.19 -20.49
C GLN A 447 -11.31 23.11 -21.93
N GLU A 448 -11.44 21.91 -22.48
CA GLU A 448 -11.98 21.73 -23.83
C GLU A 448 -13.47 22.10 -23.92
N LEU A 449 -14.26 21.76 -22.90
CA LEU A 449 -15.67 22.18 -22.82
C LEU A 449 -15.81 23.71 -22.71
N GLN A 450 -14.95 24.37 -21.94
CA GLN A 450 -14.94 25.84 -21.84
C GLN A 450 -14.67 26.49 -23.20
N LYS A 451 -13.70 25.96 -23.94
CA LYS A 451 -13.37 26.45 -25.29
C LYS A 451 -14.55 26.27 -26.26
N GLN A 452 -15.23 25.13 -26.22
CA GLN A 452 -16.41 24.88 -27.07
C GLN A 452 -17.56 25.84 -26.75
N ILE A 453 -17.77 26.17 -25.47
CA ILE A 453 -18.77 27.17 -25.06
C ILE A 453 -18.42 28.56 -25.61
N GLU A 454 -17.15 28.96 -25.54
CA GLU A 454 -16.69 30.25 -26.06
C GLU A 454 -16.86 30.35 -27.58
N ASP A 455 -16.54 29.29 -28.31
CA ASP A 455 -16.77 29.22 -29.76
C ASP A 455 -18.27 29.30 -30.11
N LEU A 456 -19.13 28.63 -29.34
CA LEU A 456 -20.58 28.72 -29.52
C LEU A 456 -21.11 30.12 -29.20
N GLN A 457 -20.62 30.77 -28.16
CA GLN A 457 -20.98 32.16 -27.82
C GLN A 457 -20.57 33.12 -28.93
N ASN A 458 -19.38 32.97 -29.48
CA ASN A 458 -18.91 33.76 -30.61
C ASN A 458 -19.76 33.53 -31.87
N LYS A 459 -20.18 32.29 -32.11
CA LYS A 459 -21.06 31.94 -33.24
C LYS A 459 -22.47 32.52 -33.07
N ILE A 460 -23.04 32.48 -31.86
CA ILE A 460 -24.32 33.12 -31.54
C ILE A 460 -24.23 34.64 -31.73
N LYS A 461 -23.12 35.27 -31.33
CA LYS A 461 -22.90 36.71 -31.51
C LYS A 461 -22.79 37.11 -32.99
N GLN A 462 -22.22 36.25 -33.82
CA GLN A 462 -22.18 36.44 -35.27
C GLN A 462 -23.57 36.28 -35.92
N LEU A 463 -24.36 35.30 -35.48
CA LEU A 463 -25.74 35.10 -35.95
C LEU A 463 -26.72 36.20 -35.48
N GLY A 464 -26.49 36.78 -34.31
CA GLY A 464 -27.26 37.94 -33.81
C GLY A 464 -26.87 39.27 -34.45
N GLY A 465 -25.73 39.34 -35.14
CA GLY A 465 -25.26 40.53 -35.86
C GLY A 465 -25.82 40.70 -37.28
N GLU A 466 -26.49 39.68 -37.83
CA GLU A 466 -27.10 39.70 -39.18
C GLU A 466 -28.58 40.11 -39.16
N SER A 467 -29.11 40.60 -38.03
CA SER A 467 -30.49 41.09 -37.90
C SER A 467 -30.55 42.59 -37.55
N ASN A 468 -29.88 43.42 -38.35
CA ASN A 468 -30.13 44.86 -38.47
C ASN A 468 -30.20 45.27 -39.93
#